data_AF-A0A963DMB6-F1
#
_entry.id   AF-A0A963DMB6-F1
#
_cell.length_a   1.000
_cell.length_b   1.000
_cell.length_c   1.000
_cell.angle_alpha   90.00
_cell.angle_beta   90.00
_cell.angle_gamma   90.00
#
_symmetry.space_group_name_H-M   'P 1'
#
loop_
_entity.id
_entity.type
_entity.pdbx_description
1 polymer ?
#
loop_
_entity_poly.entity_id
_entity_poly.type
_entity_poly.pdbx_seq_one_letter_code
_entity_poly.pdbx_strand_id
1 'polypeptide(L)'
;MYLCICKSVSDRQIREAVELGARTIGDLNIRLGISADCGKCTDSVQEFLDACLAGPSPTGITEIMPPVVTETVPPPRKPVEPAPERPWFAVDL
;
A
#
# COMPACT_ATOMS: atom_id res chain seq x y z
N MET A 1 1.27 -12.67 -1.65
CA MET A 1 1.44 -12.40 -3.10
C MET A 1 2.11 -11.03 -3.28
N TYR A 2 2.93 -10.82 -4.31
CA TYR A 2 3.43 -9.47 -4.65
C TYR A 2 2.41 -8.72 -5.50
N LEU A 3 2.08 -7.50 -5.09
CA LEU A 3 1.18 -6.59 -5.80
C LEU A 3 1.93 -5.49 -6.56
N CYS A 4 3.13 -5.10 -6.11
CA CYS A 4 4.04 -4.25 -6.90
C CYS A 4 5.40 -4.92 -7.02
N ILE A 5 5.79 -5.30 -8.23
CA ILE A 5 7.09 -5.95 -8.49
C ILE A 5 8.24 -4.94 -8.42
N CYS A 6 8.05 -3.71 -8.90
CA CYS A 6 9.10 -2.68 -8.90
C CYS A 6 9.61 -2.34 -7.50
N LYS A 7 8.70 -2.33 -6.51
CA LYS A 7 9.02 -2.03 -5.11
C LYS A 7 9.00 -3.27 -4.20
N SER A 8 8.82 -4.46 -4.77
CA SER A 8 8.66 -5.70 -4.00
C SER A 8 7.65 -5.59 -2.86
N VAL A 9 6.46 -5.04 -3.15
CA VAL A 9 5.38 -4.84 -2.17
C VAL A 9 4.42 -6.02 -2.23
N SER A 10 4.25 -6.66 -1.08
CA SER A 10 3.34 -7.79 -0.86
C SER A 10 1.94 -7.37 -0.40
N ASP A 11 0.98 -8.27 -0.57
CA ASP A 11 -0.36 -8.20 0.01
C ASP A 11 -0.34 -7.97 1.52
N ARG A 12 0.57 -8.63 2.24
CA ARG A 12 0.74 -8.43 3.68
C ARG A 12 1.13 -6.98 4.02
N GLN A 13 2.09 -6.41 3.30
CA GLN A 13 2.51 -5.02 3.54
C GLN A 13 1.38 -4.02 3.25
N ILE A 14 0.54 -4.28 2.25
CA ILE A 14 -0.63 -3.44 1.98
C ILE A 14 -1.68 -3.59 3.09
N ARG A 15 -1.96 -4.82 3.58
CA ARG A 15 -2.84 -5.02 4.74
C ARG A 15 -2.33 -4.29 5.98
N GLU A 16 -1.06 -4.43 6.32
CA GLU A 16 -0.43 -3.71 7.44
C GLU A 16 -0.54 -2.19 7.25
N ALA A 17 -0.34 -1.67 6.03
CA ALA A 17 -0.52 -0.25 5.76
C ALA A 17 -1.98 0.21 5.95
N VAL A 18 -2.96 -0.62 5.57
CA VAL A 18 -4.39 -0.38 5.78
C VAL A 18 -4.75 -0.43 7.27
N GLU A 19 -4.24 -1.39 8.04
CA GLU A 19 -4.38 -1.44 9.50
C GLU A 19 -3.82 -0.17 10.16
N LEU A 20 -2.71 0.36 9.62
CA LEU A 20 -2.11 1.64 10.01
C LEU A 20 -2.78 2.88 9.39
N GLY A 21 -3.97 2.73 8.82
CA GLY A 21 -4.82 3.83 8.36
C GLY A 21 -4.65 4.26 6.90
N ALA A 22 -3.94 3.51 6.04
CA ALA A 22 -3.93 3.81 4.60
C ALA A 22 -5.33 3.55 3.99
N ARG A 23 -5.86 4.53 3.24
CA ARG A 23 -7.20 4.44 2.64
C ARG A 23 -7.21 4.73 1.15
N THR A 24 -6.11 5.21 0.59
CA THR A 24 -5.98 5.57 -0.82
C THR A 24 -4.70 5.01 -1.44
N ILE A 25 -4.65 4.93 -2.77
CA ILE A 25 -3.39 4.65 -3.50
C ILE A 25 -2.30 5.67 -3.16
N GLY A 26 -2.67 6.94 -2.97
CA GLY A 26 -1.74 7.98 -2.52
C GLY A 26 -1.10 7.65 -1.17
N ASP A 27 -1.89 7.17 -0.20
CA ASP A 27 -1.35 6.75 1.09
C ASP A 27 -0.38 5.57 0.96
N LEU A 28 -0.74 4.59 0.13
CA LEU A 28 0.11 3.44 -0.14
C LEU A 28 1.38 3.83 -0.92
N ASN A 29 1.30 4.79 -1.84
CA ASN A 29 2.46 5.34 -2.55
C ASN A 29 3.41 6.03 -1.56
N ILE A 30 2.89 6.88 -0.68
CA ILE A 30 3.69 7.57 0.34
C ILE A 30 4.35 6.57 1.30
N ARG A 31 3.67 5.47 1.65
CA ARG A 31 4.16 4.48 2.64
C ARG A 31 5.05 3.39 2.05
N LEU A 32 4.74 2.91 0.85
CA LEU A 32 5.30 1.70 0.24
C LEU A 32 5.96 1.96 -1.12
N GLY A 33 5.83 3.17 -1.67
CA GLY A 33 6.43 3.56 -2.95
C GLY A 33 5.72 2.97 -4.19
N ILE A 34 4.57 2.32 -4.02
CA ILE A 34 3.83 1.72 -5.15
C ILE A 34 3.47 2.78 -6.20
N SER A 35 3.34 2.39 -7.46
CA SER A 35 2.98 3.29 -8.57
C SER A 35 3.94 4.47 -8.81
N ALA A 36 5.10 4.52 -8.14
CA ALA A 36 6.12 5.56 -8.38
C ALA A 36 6.96 5.32 -9.64
N ASP A 37 7.11 4.06 -10.08
CA ASP A 37 7.94 3.70 -11.24
C ASP A 37 7.08 3.43 -12.49
N CYS A 38 6.69 2.17 -12.74
CA CYS A 38 6.00 1.79 -13.97
C CYS A 38 4.47 1.94 -13.93
N GLY A 39 3.88 2.17 -12.75
CA GLY A 39 2.43 2.36 -12.57
C GLY A 39 1.54 1.14 -12.81
N LYS A 40 2.05 0.02 -13.34
CA LYS A 40 1.26 -1.16 -13.73
C LYS A 40 0.53 -1.84 -12.57
N CYS A 41 0.94 -1.62 -11.33
CA CYS A 41 0.27 -2.20 -10.16
C CYS A 41 -0.97 -1.43 -9.71
N THR A 42 -1.26 -0.25 -10.28
CA THR A 42 -2.25 0.69 -9.72
C THR A 42 -3.63 0.06 -9.61
N ASP A 43 -4.17 -0.50 -10.69
CA ASP A 43 -5.51 -1.08 -10.70
C ASP A 43 -5.62 -2.28 -9.75
N SER A 44 -4.66 -3.21 -9.81
CA SER A 44 -4.64 -4.40 -8.94
C SER A 44 -4.46 -4.06 -7.46
N VAL A 45 -3.66 -3.02 -7.14
CA VAL A 45 -3.52 -2.56 -5.75
C VAL A 45 -4.77 -1.84 -5.30
N GLN A 46 -5.46 -1.12 -6.18
CA GLN A 46 -6.73 -0.46 -5.85
C GLN A 46 -7.80 -1.48 -5.52
N GLU A 47 -7.99 -2.49 -6.38
CA GLU A 47 -8.92 -3.59 -6.11
C GLU A 47 -8.62 -4.29 -4.78
N PHE A 48 -7.33 -4.54 -4.50
CA PHE A 48 -6.93 -5.17 -3.24
C PHE A 48 -7.15 -4.26 -2.02
N LEU A 49 -6.89 -2.95 -2.16
CA LEU A 49 -7.17 -1.95 -1.13
C LEU A 49 -8.66 -1.91 -0.82
N ASP A 50 -9.51 -1.84 -1.85
CA ASP A 50 -10.96 -1.85 -1.70
C ASP A 50 -11.44 -3.13 -1.00
N ALA A 51 -10.89 -4.29 -1.38
CA ALA A 51 -11.18 -5.56 -0.71
C ALA A 51 -10.74 -5.57 0.76
N CYS A 52 -9.64 -4.90 1.12
CA CYS A 52 -9.23 -4.78 2.51
C CYS A 52 -10.16 -3.86 3.31
N LEU A 53 -10.66 -2.78 2.70
CA LEU A 53 -11.53 -1.80 3.35
C LEU A 53 -12.98 -2.28 3.49
N ALA A 54 -13.44 -3.13 2.57
CA ALA A 54 -14.76 -3.76 2.66
C ALA A 54 -14.89 -4.77 3.82
N GLY A 55 -13.78 -5.09 4.51
CA GLY A 55 -13.72 -6.16 5.51
C GLY A 55 -13.87 -7.55 4.88
N PRO A 56 -13.71 -8.64 5.65
CA PRO A 56 -14.11 -9.95 5.16
C PRO A 56 -15.62 -9.89 4.89
N SER A 57 -16.04 -9.90 3.62
CA SER A 57 -17.45 -10.01 3.29
C SER A 57 -17.98 -11.28 3.95
N PRO A 58 -18.91 -11.22 4.92
CA PRO A 58 -19.63 -12.40 5.31
C PRO A 58 -20.40 -12.83 4.07
N THR A 59 -20.08 -14.01 3.54
CA THR A 59 -21.05 -14.74 2.71
C THR A 59 -22.24 -15.01 3.62
N GLY A 60 -23.22 -14.10 3.63
CA GLY A 60 -24.42 -14.22 4.44
C GLY A 60 -24.94 -12.90 5.01
N ILE A 61 -25.91 -12.32 4.29
CA ILE A 61 -27.09 -11.56 4.73
C ILE A 61 -26.92 -10.21 5.49
N THR A 62 -27.40 -9.17 4.79
CA THR A 62 -28.26 -8.06 5.21
C THR A 62 -27.90 -7.16 6.40
N GLU A 63 -28.02 -5.85 6.13
CA GLU A 63 -28.33 -4.70 7.04
C GLU A 63 -27.18 -3.68 7.21
N ILE A 64 -27.25 -2.53 6.51
CA ILE A 64 -27.92 -1.25 6.88
C ILE A 64 -27.10 -0.44 7.92
N MET A 65 -26.25 0.46 7.36
CA MET A 65 -25.76 1.81 7.80
C MET A 65 -25.28 2.06 9.26
N PRO A 66 -24.47 3.11 9.58
CA PRO A 66 -24.42 4.48 9.01
C PRO A 66 -23.05 4.92 8.44
N PRO A 67 -22.96 6.11 7.80
CA PRO A 67 -21.68 6.71 7.43
C PRO A 67 -21.03 7.43 8.63
N VAL A 68 -19.72 7.66 8.50
CA VAL A 68 -18.84 8.53 9.33
C VAL A 68 -18.08 7.81 10.44
N VAL A 69 -16.75 7.70 10.28
CA VAL A 69 -15.80 8.54 11.05
C VAL A 69 -14.63 8.92 10.14
N THR A 70 -14.55 10.21 9.83
CA THR A 70 -13.32 10.89 9.41
C THR A 70 -12.46 11.06 10.65
N GLU A 71 -11.26 10.48 10.68
CA GLU A 71 -10.17 11.11 11.43
C GLU A 71 -8.87 10.97 10.62
N THR A 72 -8.59 12.04 9.89
CA THR A 72 -7.29 12.37 9.33
C THR A 72 -6.36 12.74 10.49
N VAL A 73 -5.26 12.01 10.65
CA VAL A 73 -3.86 12.51 10.61
C VAL A 73 -2.94 11.29 10.84
N PRO A 74 -2.13 10.85 9.86
CA PRO A 74 -1.06 9.90 10.12
C PRO A 74 0.14 10.60 10.81
N PRO A 75 0.86 9.89 11.71
CA PRO A 75 2.04 10.41 12.40
C PRO A 75 3.20 10.73 11.44
N PRO A 76 4.15 11.61 11.84
CA PRO A 76 5.29 11.97 11.01
C PRO A 76 6.19 10.76 10.67
N ARG A 77 6.71 10.82 9.45
CA ARG A 77 7.37 9.78 8.67
C ARG A 77 8.70 9.34 9.28
N LYS A 78 9.04 8.06 9.15
CA LYS A 78 10.45 7.66 9.02
C LYS A 78 10.87 7.86 7.56
N PRO A 79 12.01 8.48 7.26
CA PRO A 79 12.54 8.52 5.90
C PRO A 79 12.72 7.09 5.37
N VAL A 80 12.14 6.81 4.21
CA VAL A 80 12.60 5.70 3.37
C VAL A 80 14.06 5.99 3.07
N GLU A 81 14.97 5.18 3.61
CA GLU A 81 16.38 5.25 3.26
C GLU A 81 16.50 5.03 1.74
N PRO A 82 17.18 5.93 1.01
CA PRO A 82 17.43 5.70 -0.40
C PRO A 82 18.24 4.42 -0.58
N ALA A 83 17.83 3.60 -1.55
CA ALA A 83 18.54 2.39 -1.95
C ALA A 83 20.04 2.70 -2.13
N PRO A 84 20.95 1.79 -1.71
CA PRO A 84 22.37 2.07 -1.65
C PRO A 84 22.90 2.50 -3.02
N GLU A 85 23.47 3.69 -3.06
CA GLU A 85 24.16 4.33 -4.18
C GLU A 85 25.52 3.67 -4.48
N ARG A 86 25.55 2.34 -4.53
CA ARG A 86 26.65 1.55 -5.04
C ARG A 86 26.19 0.81 -6.29
N PRO A 87 26.38 1.39 -7.49
CA PRO A 87 26.18 0.64 -8.71
C PRO A 87 27.07 -0.60 -8.71
N TRP A 88 26.51 -1.72 -9.16
CA TRP A 88 27.17 -3.02 -9.34
C TRP A 88 28.42 -2.98 -10.25
N PHE A 89 28.72 -1.83 -10.84
CA PHE A 89 29.94 -1.54 -11.59
C PHE A 89 31.15 -1.21 -10.71
N ALA A 90 31.02 -1.09 -9.39
CA ALA A 90 32.15 -0.89 -8.47
C ALA A 90 32.83 -2.22 -8.07
N VAL A 91 32.98 -3.14 -9.03
CA VAL A 91 33.87 -4.30 -8.90
C VAL A 91 35.24 -3.85 -9.41
N ASP A 92 36.20 -3.82 -8.49
CA ASP A 92 37.62 -3.48 -8.61
C ASP A 92 38.22 -3.65 -10.02
N LEU A 93 38.78 -2.53 -10.51
CA LEU A 93 39.95 -2.50 -11.39
C LEU A 93 41.21 -2.61 -10.51
#